data_AF-A0A6A4I800-F1
#
_entry.id   AF-A0A6A4I800-F1
#
_cell.length_a   1.000
_cell.length_b   1.000
_cell.length_c   1.000
_cell.angle_alpha   90.00
_cell.angle_beta   90.00
_cell.angle_gamma   90.00
#
_symmetry.space_group_name_H-M   'P 1'
#
loop_
_entity.id
_entity.type
_entity.pdbx_description
1 polymer ?
#
loop_
_entity_poly.entity_id
_entity_poly.type
_entity_poly.pdbx_seq_one_letter_code
_entity_poly.pdbx_strand_id
1 'polypeptide(L)'
;MTQKQTVQPEAYYLERSEFVPNNSVPALIYRDVLPKPLDPESAKALCEGNHWQKRGEWGALYNAHFHPNTHECYAVFQGGSRLALGVKGTIQLLEEWW
;
A
#
# COMPACT_ATOMS: atom_id res chain seq x y z
N MET A 1 -22.31 -6.91 -18.12
CA MET A 1 -20.85 -6.76 -18.20
C MET A 1 -20.51 -5.41 -17.60
N THR A 2 -19.95 -5.37 -16.40
CA THR A 2 -19.57 -4.11 -15.74
C THR A 2 -18.34 -3.56 -16.47
N GLN A 3 -18.40 -2.34 -16.98
CA GLN A 3 -17.23 -1.71 -17.58
C GLN A 3 -16.12 -1.61 -16.52
N LYS A 4 -14.91 -2.05 -16.87
CA LYS A 4 -13.75 -1.93 -16.01
C LYS A 4 -13.34 -0.46 -15.99
N GLN A 5 -13.76 0.28 -14.96
CA GLN A 5 -13.39 1.68 -14.80
C GLN A 5 -11.86 1.79 -14.71
N THR A 6 -11.27 2.58 -15.60
CA THR A 6 -9.82 2.81 -15.60
C THR A 6 -9.53 3.87 -14.54
N VAL A 7 -8.96 3.44 -13.42
CA VAL A 7 -8.53 4.35 -12.34
C VAL A 7 -7.07 4.71 -12.60
N GLN A 8 -6.78 6.02 -12.67
CA GLN A 8 -5.42 6.52 -12.74
C GLN A 8 -4.86 6.62 -11.31
N PRO A 9 -3.82 5.85 -10.96
CA PRO A 9 -3.23 5.94 -9.63
C PRO A 9 -2.41 7.24 -9.46
N GLU A 10 -2.31 7.72 -8.23
CA GLU A 10 -1.25 8.64 -7.86
C GLU A 10 0.09 7.87 -7.92
N ALA A 11 1.12 8.46 -8.53
CA ALA A 11 2.44 7.86 -8.67
C ALA A 11 3.50 8.72 -7.97
N TYR A 12 4.20 8.12 -7.01
CA TYR A 12 5.26 8.77 -6.24
C TYR A 12 6.60 8.10 -6.55
N TYR A 13 7.49 8.84 -7.21
CA TYR A 13 8.85 8.38 -7.48
C TYR A 13 9.74 8.70 -6.29
N LEU A 14 10.58 7.75 -5.92
CA LEU A 14 11.57 7.91 -4.86
C LEU A 14 12.94 8.07 -5.49
N GLU A 15 13.64 9.14 -5.13
CA GLU A 15 15.03 9.34 -5.56
C GLU A 15 15.95 8.28 -4.95
N ARG A 16 16.99 7.92 -5.71
CA ARG A 16 18.00 6.97 -5.23
C ARG A 16 18.69 7.53 -3.99
N SER A 17 18.74 6.74 -2.93
CA SER A 17 19.37 7.11 -1.66
C SER A 17 19.95 5.88 -0.94
N GLU A 18 20.53 6.07 0.24
CA GLU A 18 20.93 4.95 1.09
C GLU A 18 19.76 4.03 1.48
N PHE A 19 18.53 4.58 1.56
CA PHE A 19 17.31 3.84 1.91
C PHE A 19 16.51 3.37 0.70
N VAL A 20 16.82 3.88 -0.49
CA VAL A 20 16.23 3.48 -1.77
C VAL A 20 17.37 3.22 -2.75
N PRO A 21 18.10 2.10 -2.59
CA PRO A 21 19.36 1.90 -3.31
C PRO A 21 19.17 1.64 -4.80
N ASN A 22 18.04 1.09 -5.23
CA ASN A 22 17.87 0.57 -6.59
C ASN A 22 16.43 0.54 -7.12
N ASN A 23 15.51 1.36 -6.60
CA ASN A 23 14.13 1.37 -7.10
C ASN A 23 13.96 2.33 -8.30
N SER A 24 13.48 1.81 -9.42
CA SER A 24 13.17 2.59 -10.64
C SER A 24 11.67 2.75 -10.91
N VAL A 25 10.81 2.14 -10.09
CA VAL A 25 9.34 2.17 -10.26
C VAL A 25 8.68 2.98 -9.15
N PRO A 26 7.56 3.67 -9.44
CA PRO A 26 6.88 4.50 -8.44
C PRO A 26 6.13 3.65 -7.41
N ALA A 27 5.93 4.21 -6.22
CA ALA A 27 4.86 3.76 -5.34
C ALA A 27 3.51 4.26 -5.90
N LEU A 28 2.52 3.37 -5.98
CA LEU A 28 1.21 3.68 -6.54
C LEU A 28 0.15 3.73 -5.45
N ILE A 29 -0.70 4.76 -5.48
CA ILE A 29 -1.88 4.85 -4.61
C ILE A 29 -3.14 4.89 -5.47
N TYR A 30 -3.99 3.89 -5.28
CA TYR A 30 -5.32 3.81 -5.88
C TYR A 30 -6.36 4.24 -4.85
N ARG A 31 -7.05 5.36 -5.09
CA ARG A 31 -8.10 5.89 -4.22
C ARG A 31 -9.46 5.30 -4.59
N ASP A 32 -10.26 4.95 -3.58
CA ASP A 32 -11.66 4.54 -3.72
C ASP A 32 -11.90 3.37 -4.70
N VAL A 33 -10.96 2.42 -4.76
CA VAL A 33 -11.04 1.27 -5.68
C VAL A 33 -11.54 -0.02 -5.04
N LEU A 34 -11.65 -0.07 -3.72
CA LEU A 34 -12.12 -1.28 -3.04
C LEU A 34 -13.63 -1.46 -3.26
N PRO A 35 -14.08 -2.66 -3.65
CA PRO A 35 -15.50 -2.93 -3.81
C PRO A 35 -16.23 -2.88 -2.47
N LYS A 36 -17.54 -2.64 -2.52
CA LYS A 36 -18.42 -2.83 -1.36
C LYS A 36 -18.87 -4.30 -1.28
N PRO A 37 -19.08 -4.85 -0.07
CA PRO A 37 -18.77 -4.25 1.24
C PRO A 37 -17.26 -4.05 1.45
N LEU A 38 -16.89 -3.03 2.24
CA LEU A 38 -15.49 -2.78 2.60
C LEU A 38 -15.06 -3.76 3.70
N ASP A 39 -14.69 -4.97 3.29
CA ASP A 39 -14.30 -6.06 4.18
C ASP A 39 -13.09 -6.84 3.65
N PRO A 40 -12.46 -7.69 4.49
CA PRO A 40 -11.28 -8.46 4.09
C PRO A 40 -11.51 -9.36 2.86
N GLU A 41 -12.67 -9.99 2.76
CA GLU A 41 -13.05 -10.89 1.66
C GLU A 41 -13.14 -10.16 0.32
N SER A 42 -13.82 -9.01 0.29
CA SER A 42 -14.01 -8.21 -0.93
C SER A 42 -12.69 -7.57 -1.38
N ALA A 43 -11.87 -7.10 -0.42
CA ALA A 43 -10.53 -6.60 -0.69
C ALA A 43 -9.60 -7.71 -1.23
N LYS A 44 -9.60 -8.89 -0.60
CA LYS A 44 -8.86 -10.08 -1.06
C LYS A 44 -9.24 -10.46 -2.48
N ALA A 45 -10.54 -10.53 -2.77
CA ALA A 45 -11.03 -10.89 -4.10
C ALA A 45 -10.54 -9.92 -5.17
N LEU A 46 -10.56 -8.60 -4.90
CA LEU A 46 -10.00 -7.60 -5.81
C LEU A 46 -8.50 -7.80 -6.03
N CYS A 47 -7.72 -7.96 -4.96
CA CYS A 47 -6.27 -8.11 -5.03
C CYS A 47 -5.88 -9.38 -5.79
N GLU A 48 -6.45 -10.53 -5.42
CA GLU A 48 -6.16 -11.82 -6.08
C GLU A 48 -6.64 -11.84 -7.54
N GLY A 49 -7.76 -11.17 -7.84
CA GLY A 49 -8.21 -10.95 -9.22
C GLY A 49 -7.26 -10.10 -10.07
N ASN A 50 -6.34 -9.36 -9.44
CA ASN A 50 -5.26 -8.62 -10.10
C ASN A 50 -3.88 -9.26 -9.82
N HIS A 51 -3.84 -10.57 -9.62
CA HIS A 51 -2.63 -11.38 -9.50
C HIS A 51 -1.77 -11.14 -8.24
N TRP A 52 -2.30 -10.44 -7.25
CA TRP A 52 -1.67 -10.39 -5.93
C TRP A 52 -1.97 -11.67 -5.13
N GLN A 53 -1.12 -11.99 -4.16
CA GLN A 53 -1.35 -13.11 -3.25
C GLN A 53 -1.55 -12.59 -1.83
N LYS A 54 -2.65 -12.96 -1.17
CA LYS A 54 -2.84 -12.61 0.24
C LYS A 54 -1.76 -13.28 1.09
N ARG A 55 -1.02 -12.47 1.85
CA ARG A 55 -0.03 -12.94 2.84
C ARG A 55 -0.58 -12.89 4.27
N GLY A 56 -1.47 -11.94 4.56
CA GLY A 56 -2.10 -11.80 5.85
C GLY A 56 -2.95 -10.54 5.93
N GLU A 57 -3.31 -10.19 7.15
CA GLU A 57 -4.11 -9.02 7.50
C GLU A 57 -3.56 -8.51 8.82
N TRP A 58 -3.14 -7.24 8.83
CA TRP A 58 -2.41 -6.65 9.94
C TRP A 58 -2.82 -5.20 10.12
N GLY A 59 -2.65 -4.69 11.34
CA GLY A 59 -2.60 -3.24 11.59
C GLY A 59 -1.31 -2.62 11.05
N ALA A 60 -1.07 -1.35 11.39
CA ALA A 60 0.14 -0.66 10.94
C ALA A 60 1.43 -1.35 11.43
N LEU A 61 2.40 -1.50 10.53
CA LEU A 61 3.75 -1.97 10.83
C LEU A 61 4.69 -0.76 11.00
N TYR A 62 5.44 -0.74 12.10
CA TYR A 62 6.27 0.42 12.48
C TYR A 62 7.78 0.21 12.25
N ASN A 63 8.18 -1.05 12.05
CA ASN A 63 9.58 -1.39 11.80
C ASN A 63 9.92 -1.11 10.33
N ALA A 64 10.88 -0.23 10.09
CA ALA A 64 11.39 0.05 8.76
C ALA A 64 12.05 -1.20 8.15
N HIS A 65 11.68 -1.54 6.92
CA HIS A 65 12.24 -2.66 6.16
C HIS A 65 12.10 -2.40 4.66
N PHE A 66 12.74 -3.24 3.84
CA PHE A 66 12.61 -3.22 2.38
C PHE A 66 12.54 -4.64 1.82
N HIS A 67 12.03 -4.78 0.61
CA HIS A 67 11.96 -6.06 -0.10
C HIS A 67 12.91 -6.05 -1.31
N PRO A 68 13.91 -6.95 -1.38
CA PRO A 68 14.86 -6.96 -2.48
C PRO A 68 14.32 -7.59 -3.78
N ASN A 69 13.25 -8.39 -3.70
CA ASN A 69 12.80 -9.26 -4.79
C ASN A 69 11.28 -9.43 -4.88
N THR A 70 10.50 -8.67 -4.11
CA THR A 70 9.03 -8.73 -4.17
C THR A 70 8.44 -7.35 -4.08
N HIS A 71 7.32 -7.15 -4.75
CA HIS A 71 6.45 -5.99 -4.52
C HIS A 71 5.49 -6.31 -3.37
N GLU A 72 5.18 -5.29 -2.58
CA GLU A 72 4.19 -5.36 -1.51
C GLU A 72 3.01 -4.46 -1.86
N CYS A 73 1.79 -4.93 -1.55
CA CYS A 73 0.55 -4.22 -1.80
C CYS A 73 -0.34 -4.34 -0.56
N TYR A 74 -0.85 -3.21 -0.08
CA TYR A 74 -1.82 -3.14 1.02
C TYR A 74 -3.18 -2.71 0.48
N ALA A 75 -4.21 -3.50 0.79
CA ALA A 75 -5.60 -3.06 0.66
C ALA A 75 -6.09 -2.52 2.00
N VAL A 76 -6.28 -1.20 2.10
CA VAL A 76 -6.75 -0.52 3.32
C VAL A 76 -8.28 -0.46 3.28
N PHE A 77 -8.95 -1.47 3.84
CA PHE A 77 -10.42 -1.56 3.85
C PHE A 77 -11.05 -0.89 5.08
N GLN A 78 -10.28 -0.62 6.13
CA GLN A 78 -10.73 0.07 7.35
C GLN A 78 -9.61 0.90 7.98
N GLY A 79 -9.96 2.06 8.53
CA GLY A 79 -9.02 2.94 9.24
C GLY A 79 -8.09 3.73 8.33
N GLY A 80 -6.91 4.08 8.85
CA GLY A 80 -5.88 4.82 8.12
C GLY A 80 -4.53 4.78 8.82
N SER A 81 -3.46 5.02 8.06
CA SER A 81 -2.10 5.10 8.59
C SER A 81 -1.24 6.03 7.73
N ARG A 82 -0.09 6.45 8.26
CA ARG A 82 0.92 7.22 7.54
C ARG A 82 2.08 6.31 7.20
N LEU A 83 2.36 6.14 5.91
CA LEU A 83 3.50 5.35 5.43
C LEU A 83 4.67 6.29 5.13
N ALA A 84 5.82 6.02 5.77
CA ALA A 84 7.08 6.68 5.45
C ALA A 84 7.83 5.83 4.41
N LEU A 85 8.17 6.41 3.27
CA LEU A 85 8.86 5.73 2.18
C LEU A 85 10.22 6.36 1.92
N GLY A 86 11.25 5.53 1.80
CA GLY A 86 12.59 5.97 1.40
C GLY A 86 13.31 6.90 2.38
N VAL A 87 12.87 6.95 3.64
CA VAL A 87 13.44 7.78 4.69
C VAL A 87 13.83 6.94 5.90
N LYS A 88 14.78 7.43 6.69
CA LYS A 88 15.09 6.87 8.01
C LYS A 88 13.96 7.19 8.98
N GLY A 89 13.32 6.18 9.55
CA GLY A 89 12.40 6.39 10.67
C GLY A 89 11.71 5.11 11.11
N THR A 90 11.57 4.94 12.43
CA THR A 90 10.43 4.21 12.98
C THR A 90 9.23 5.14 12.78
N ILE A 91 8.16 4.69 12.13
CA ILE A 91 6.91 5.47 12.13
C ILE A 91 6.47 5.51 13.59
N GLN A 92 6.69 6.63 14.26
CA GLN A 92 6.06 6.87 15.55
C GLN A 92 4.60 7.14 15.25
N LEU A 93 3.70 6.45 15.95
CA LEU A 93 2.33 6.90 16.06
C LEU A 93 2.40 8.37 16.48
N LEU A 94 1.92 9.27 15.62
CA LEU A 94 1.55 10.59 16.08
C LEU A 94 0.32 10.36 16.96
N GLU A 95 0.55 10.03 18.23
CA GLU A 95 -0.44 10.33 19.26
C GLU A 95 -0.63 11.85 19.25
N GLU A 96 -1.88 12.28 19.44
CA GLU A 96 -2.37 13.67 19.46
C GLU A 96 -2.80 14.20 18.08
N TRP A 97 -4.12 14.16 17.81
CA TRP A 97 -5.04 15.31 17.66
C TRP A 97 -6.47 14.77 17.47
N TRP A 98 -7.15 14.43 18.57
CA TRP A 98 -8.59 14.62 18.77
C TRP A 98 -8.84 14.97 20.23
#